data_AF-A0A2E6MT44-F1
#
_entry.id   AF-A0A2E6MT44-F1
#
_cell.length_a   1.000
_cell.length_b   1.000
_cell.length_c   1.000
_cell.angle_alpha   90.00
_cell.angle_beta   90.00
_cell.angle_gamma   90.00
#
_symmetry.space_group_name_H-M   'P 1'
#
loop_
_entity.id
_entity.type
_entity.pdbx_description
1 polymer ?
#
loop_
_entity_poly.entity_id
_entity_poly.type
_entity_poly.pdbx_seq_one_letter_code
_entity_poly.pdbx_strand_id
1 'polypeptide(L)'
;MNAAYGFLETTGYTPAMIALDVMCKTAPVEPLQAEVNDFLGFVVKVSGELDAVRAALDAGQQIATQLGGQPVTKLLATPEPQIEPVVNGPEEYNGLLEQNVVHLPNNDPSNQEDTEMASDNSFALGFIETQGFTAVFNAIDQACKAANVEVIGKEKLGGGYVTVVIKGDVAAVKAAVEAGEAEVEKLGNLIAAYVIARPSDSVLTLLP
;
A
#
# COMPACT_ATOMS: atom_id res chain seq x y z
N MET A 1 -10.10 -23.77 12.29
CA MET A 1 -10.75 -23.67 10.95
C MET A 1 -9.66 -23.35 9.95
N ASN A 2 -9.73 -23.85 8.72
CA ASN A 2 -8.79 -23.39 7.69
C ASN A 2 -9.14 -21.93 7.38
N ALA A 3 -8.16 -21.04 7.45
CA ALA A 3 -8.36 -19.63 7.13
C ALA A 3 -8.71 -19.48 5.64
N ALA A 4 -9.63 -18.56 5.34
CA ALA A 4 -9.92 -18.15 3.98
C ALA A 4 -8.83 -17.18 3.50
N TYR A 5 -8.54 -17.20 2.19
CA TYR A 5 -7.61 -16.26 1.56
C TYR A 5 -8.36 -15.26 0.68
N GLY A 6 -7.97 -13.99 0.78
CA GLY A 6 -8.45 -12.92 -0.07
C GLY A 6 -7.31 -12.34 -0.89
N PHE A 7 -7.59 -12.09 -2.15
CA PHE A 7 -6.68 -11.42 -3.08
C PHE A 7 -7.37 -10.18 -3.60
N LEU A 8 -6.69 -9.03 -3.55
CA LEU A 8 -7.08 -7.81 -4.21
C LEU A 8 -5.90 -7.33 -5.04
N GLU A 9 -6.05 -7.36 -6.35
CA GLU A 9 -5.07 -6.83 -7.31
C GLU A 9 -5.65 -5.59 -7.96
N THR A 10 -4.92 -4.49 -7.99
CA THR A 10 -5.35 -3.27 -8.66
C THR A 10 -4.18 -2.58 -9.34
N THR A 11 -4.46 -1.80 -10.37
CA THR A 11 -3.50 -0.84 -10.91
C THR A 11 -3.21 0.26 -9.88
N GLY A 12 -1.94 0.61 -9.75
CA GLY A 12 -1.43 1.63 -8.84
C GLY A 12 -1.16 1.08 -7.43
N TYR A 13 -0.05 1.53 -6.85
CA TYR A 13 0.39 1.16 -5.51
C TYR A 13 -0.48 1.87 -4.47
N THR A 14 -0.79 3.16 -4.71
CA THR A 14 -1.62 3.94 -3.78
C THR A 14 -3.01 3.32 -3.64
N PRO A 15 -3.79 3.03 -4.71
CA PRO A 15 -5.07 2.33 -4.59
C PRO A 15 -4.97 1.01 -3.81
N ALA A 16 -3.89 0.23 -4.01
CA ALA A 16 -3.72 -1.05 -3.33
C ALA A 16 -3.47 -0.90 -1.82
N MET A 17 -2.59 0.04 -1.41
CA MET A 17 -2.30 0.28 0.00
C MET A 17 -3.48 0.93 0.74
N ILE A 18 -4.23 1.83 0.09
CA ILE A 18 -5.45 2.38 0.70
C ILE A 18 -6.53 1.29 0.82
N ALA A 19 -6.62 0.40 -0.18
CA ALA A 19 -7.53 -0.75 -0.09
C ALA A 19 -7.16 -1.65 1.09
N LEU A 20 -5.88 -1.96 1.29
CA LEU A 20 -5.42 -2.73 2.46
C LEU A 20 -5.80 -2.06 3.78
N ASP A 21 -5.56 -0.75 3.92
CA ASP A 21 -5.94 0.02 5.11
C ASP A 21 -7.43 -0.14 5.43
N VAL A 22 -8.28 0.03 4.41
CA VAL A 22 -9.74 -0.09 4.53
C VAL A 22 -10.16 -1.53 4.82
N MET A 23 -9.53 -2.53 4.18
CA MET A 23 -9.78 -3.95 4.41
C MET A 23 -9.59 -4.30 5.88
N CYS A 24 -8.43 -3.98 6.45
CA CYS A 24 -8.07 -4.28 7.84
C CYS A 24 -8.89 -3.49 8.87
N LYS A 25 -9.39 -2.30 8.51
CA LYS A 25 -10.31 -1.53 9.35
C LYS A 25 -11.76 -2.01 9.30
N THR A 26 -12.13 -2.71 8.22
CA THR A 26 -13.51 -3.18 8.00
C THR A 26 -13.77 -4.50 8.71
N ALA A 27 -12.79 -5.40 8.70
CA ALA A 27 -12.93 -6.74 9.26
C ALA A 27 -11.57 -7.25 9.77
N PRO A 28 -11.57 -8.22 10.72
CA PRO A 28 -10.33 -8.80 11.24
C PRO A 28 -9.68 -9.70 10.19
N VAL A 29 -8.86 -9.10 9.34
CA VAL A 29 -8.04 -9.77 8.32
C VAL A 29 -6.59 -9.33 8.47
N GLU A 30 -5.68 -10.27 8.28
CA GLU A 30 -4.24 -10.03 8.37
C GLU A 30 -3.59 -10.10 6.98
N PRO A 31 -2.65 -9.21 6.64
CA PRO A 31 -1.89 -9.32 5.42
C PRO A 31 -1.00 -10.56 5.46
N LEU A 32 -0.97 -11.31 4.37
CA LEU A 32 -0.05 -12.43 4.17
C LEU A 32 1.22 -11.97 3.44
N GLN A 33 1.02 -11.22 2.37
CA GLN A 33 2.06 -10.81 1.43
C GLN A 33 1.46 -9.81 0.44
N ALA A 34 2.29 -8.99 -0.18
CA ALA A 34 1.94 -8.22 -1.36
C ALA A 34 2.97 -8.39 -2.47
N GLU A 35 2.57 -8.25 -3.73
CA GLU A 35 3.49 -8.40 -4.87
C GLU A 35 3.23 -7.37 -5.97
N VAL A 36 4.31 -6.95 -6.62
CA VAL A 36 4.31 -6.14 -7.85
C VAL A 36 4.18 -7.08 -9.04
N ASN A 37 3.27 -6.78 -9.98
CA ASN A 37 3.05 -7.63 -11.17
C ASN A 37 3.79 -7.14 -12.44
N ASP A 38 4.67 -6.14 -12.30
CA ASP A 38 5.44 -5.46 -13.35
C ASP A 38 4.61 -4.81 -14.49
N PHE A 39 3.28 -4.84 -14.40
CA PHE A 39 2.35 -4.29 -15.38
C PHE A 39 1.38 -3.32 -14.72
N LEU A 40 1.94 -2.34 -14.00
CA LEU A 40 1.23 -1.27 -13.29
C LEU A 40 0.43 -1.72 -12.08
N GLY A 41 0.42 -3.02 -11.76
CA GLY A 41 -0.42 -3.60 -10.73
C GLY A 41 0.34 -4.00 -9.47
N PHE A 42 -0.43 -4.04 -8.39
CA PHE A 42 0.00 -4.47 -7.08
C PHE A 42 -1.10 -5.36 -6.49
N VAL A 43 -0.74 -6.57 -6.05
CA VAL A 43 -1.65 -7.48 -5.37
C VAL A 43 -1.38 -7.47 -3.88
N VAL A 44 -2.45 -7.36 -3.09
CA VAL A 44 -2.42 -7.55 -1.65
C VAL A 44 -3.18 -8.83 -1.31
N LYS A 45 -2.54 -9.68 -0.51
CA LYS A 45 -3.08 -10.98 -0.08
C LYS A 45 -3.37 -10.91 1.41
N VAL A 46 -4.57 -11.32 1.81
CA VAL A 46 -5.02 -11.29 3.21
C VAL A 46 -5.57 -12.65 3.63
N SER A 47 -5.56 -12.93 4.92
CA SER A 47 -6.18 -14.13 5.51
C SER A 47 -7.09 -13.79 6.67
N GLY A 48 -8.07 -14.66 6.94
CA GLY A 48 -8.97 -14.52 8.07
C GLY A 48 -10.15 -15.49 8.01
N GLU A 49 -11.15 -15.24 8.83
CA GLU A 49 -12.44 -15.95 8.77
C GLU A 49 -13.19 -15.60 7.47
N LEU A 50 -13.95 -16.57 6.93
CA LEU A 50 -14.57 -16.46 5.60
C LEU A 50 -15.37 -15.16 5.39
N ASP A 51 -16.21 -14.81 6.36
CA ASP A 51 -17.07 -13.62 6.27
C ASP A 51 -16.27 -12.33 6.48
N ALA A 52 -15.19 -12.38 7.26
CA ALA A 52 -14.29 -11.24 7.44
C ALA A 52 -13.54 -10.93 6.15
N VAL A 53 -12.97 -11.95 5.49
CA VAL A 53 -12.27 -11.76 4.21
C VAL A 53 -13.22 -11.26 3.14
N ARG A 54 -14.46 -11.76 3.09
CA ARG A 54 -15.48 -11.28 2.15
C ARG A 54 -15.78 -9.79 2.36
N ALA A 55 -16.09 -9.40 3.60
CA ALA A 55 -16.41 -8.01 3.92
C ALA A 55 -15.22 -7.06 3.66
N ALA A 56 -14.00 -7.51 3.98
CA ALA A 56 -12.79 -6.79 3.66
C ALA A 56 -12.66 -6.56 2.14
N LEU A 57 -12.69 -7.62 1.33
CA LEU A 57 -12.54 -7.51 -0.12
C LEU A 57 -13.58 -6.59 -0.77
N ASP A 58 -14.84 -6.65 -0.32
CA ASP A 58 -15.90 -5.76 -0.83
C ASP A 58 -15.56 -4.28 -0.57
N ALA A 59 -15.12 -3.95 0.66
CA ALA A 59 -14.73 -2.59 1.03
C ALA A 59 -13.45 -2.14 0.31
N GLY A 60 -12.45 -3.01 0.22
CA GLY A 60 -11.19 -2.77 -0.49
C GLY A 60 -11.41 -2.51 -1.98
N GLN A 61 -12.27 -3.30 -2.63
CA GLN A 61 -12.63 -3.11 -4.04
C GLN A 61 -13.29 -1.75 -4.26
N GLN A 62 -14.23 -1.38 -3.40
CA GLN A 62 -14.93 -0.11 -3.52
C GLN A 62 -13.97 1.09 -3.45
N ILE A 63 -13.06 1.13 -2.47
CA ILE A 63 -12.13 2.25 -2.32
C ILE A 63 -11.08 2.27 -3.43
N ALA A 64 -10.55 1.12 -3.87
CA ALA A 64 -9.60 1.06 -4.98
C ALA A 64 -10.23 1.58 -6.28
N THR A 65 -11.50 1.23 -6.56
CA THR A 65 -12.24 1.77 -7.71
C THR A 65 -12.46 3.29 -7.59
N GLN A 66 -12.79 3.79 -6.39
CA GLN A 66 -12.95 5.24 -6.18
C GLN A 66 -11.67 6.03 -6.44
N LEU A 67 -10.51 5.43 -6.16
CA LEU A 67 -9.19 6.00 -6.43
C LEU A 67 -8.73 5.84 -7.88
N GLY A 68 -9.59 5.36 -8.78
CA GLY A 68 -9.27 5.17 -10.20
C GLY A 68 -8.50 3.87 -10.52
N GLY A 69 -8.21 3.06 -9.51
CA GLY A 69 -7.68 1.71 -9.68
C GLY A 69 -8.67 0.81 -10.44
N GLN A 70 -8.15 -0.25 -11.07
CA GLN A 70 -8.95 -1.30 -11.71
C GLN A 70 -8.87 -2.60 -10.89
N PRO A 71 -9.52 -2.67 -9.72
CA PRO A 71 -9.37 -3.79 -8.81
C PRO A 71 -10.07 -5.06 -9.33
N VAL A 72 -9.39 -6.19 -9.19
CA VAL A 72 -9.94 -7.53 -9.29
C VAL A 72 -9.77 -8.20 -7.93
N THR A 73 -10.85 -8.79 -7.43
CA THR A 73 -10.85 -9.49 -6.14
C THR A 73 -11.13 -10.97 -6.30
N LYS A 74 -10.54 -11.79 -5.42
CA LYS A 74 -10.84 -13.21 -5.35
C LYS A 74 -10.76 -13.73 -3.91
N LEU A 75 -11.80 -14.46 -3.50
CA LEU A 75 -11.90 -15.17 -2.23
C LEU A 75 -11.72 -16.68 -2.47
N LEU A 76 -10.84 -17.31 -1.69
CA LEU A 76 -10.73 -18.75 -1.53
C LEU A 76 -11.21 -19.13 -0.14
N ALA A 77 -12.39 -19.75 -0.06
CA ALA A 77 -13.01 -20.07 1.23
C ALA A 77 -12.25 -21.17 2.00
N THR A 78 -11.73 -22.15 1.27
CA THR A 78 -10.97 -23.27 1.81
C THR A 78 -9.82 -23.56 0.84
N PRO A 79 -8.72 -22.77 0.89
CA PRO A 79 -7.59 -22.98 0.00
C PRO A 79 -7.00 -24.38 0.19
N GLU A 80 -6.64 -25.03 -0.92
CA GLU A 80 -5.98 -26.34 -0.90
C GLU A 80 -4.55 -26.17 -0.36
N PRO A 81 -4.13 -26.87 0.71
CA PRO A 81 -2.83 -26.64 1.35
C PRO A 81 -1.62 -26.70 0.42
N GLN A 82 -1.70 -27.46 -0.68
CA GLN A 82 -0.61 -27.58 -1.65
C GLN A 82 -0.31 -26.29 -2.43
N ILE A 83 -1.23 -25.32 -2.47
CA ILE A 83 -1.02 -24.05 -3.19
C ILE A 83 -0.24 -23.03 -2.38
N GLU A 84 -0.01 -23.29 -1.08
CA GLU A 84 0.61 -22.35 -0.16
C GLU A 84 1.93 -21.75 -0.67
N PRO A 85 2.88 -22.53 -1.24
CA PRO A 85 4.14 -21.99 -1.75
C PRO A 85 3.99 -21.11 -2.99
N VAL A 86 2.84 -21.18 -3.66
CA VAL A 86 2.52 -20.35 -4.84
C VAL A 86 1.75 -19.10 -4.40
N VAL A 87 0.88 -19.23 -3.41
CA VAL A 87 0.16 -18.09 -2.84
C VAL A 87 1.10 -17.18 -2.05
N ASN A 88 2.05 -17.75 -1.31
CA ASN A 88 3.06 -17.01 -0.56
C ASN A 88 4.43 -17.29 -1.18
N GLY A 89 4.81 -16.44 -2.15
CA GLY A 89 6.06 -16.57 -2.88
C GLY A 89 7.28 -16.26 -2.01
N PRO A 90 8.48 -16.77 -2.38
CA PRO A 90 9.73 -16.33 -1.75
C PRO A 90 10.01 -14.85 -2.09
N GLU A 91 10.86 -14.19 -1.31
CA GLU A 91 11.36 -12.87 -1.68
C GLU A 91 12.00 -12.90 -3.07
N GLU A 92 11.63 -11.93 -3.91
CA GLU A 92 12.14 -11.80 -5.28
C GLU A 92 12.64 -10.38 -5.52
N TYR A 93 13.81 -10.27 -6.16
CA TYR A 93 14.39 -9.00 -6.61
C TYR A 93 14.27 -8.88 -8.13
N ASN A 94 13.60 -7.84 -8.58
CA ASN A 94 13.49 -7.53 -10.00
C ASN A 94 14.65 -6.62 -10.44
N GLY A 95 15.53 -7.14 -11.31
CA GLY A 95 16.68 -6.38 -11.82
C GLY A 95 16.35 -5.23 -12.77
N LEU A 96 15.17 -5.21 -13.39
CA LEU A 96 14.70 -4.09 -14.22
C LEU A 96 14.14 -2.96 -13.38
N LEU A 97 13.36 -3.31 -12.35
CA LEU A 97 12.87 -2.32 -11.42
C LEU A 97 13.98 -1.86 -10.48
N GLU A 98 14.98 -2.69 -10.18
CA GLU A 98 15.97 -2.46 -9.12
C GLU A 98 15.32 -2.33 -7.74
N GLN A 99 14.48 -3.30 -7.37
CA GLN A 99 13.85 -3.41 -6.06
C GLN A 99 13.33 -4.83 -5.79
N ASN A 100 12.97 -5.11 -4.54
CA ASN A 100 12.15 -6.27 -4.20
C ASN A 100 10.74 -6.09 -4.76
N VAL A 101 10.15 -7.17 -5.26
CA VAL A 101 8.79 -7.19 -5.84
C VAL A 101 7.83 -8.06 -5.06
N VAL A 102 8.34 -8.78 -4.05
CA VAL A 102 7.56 -9.54 -3.08
C VAL A 102 7.78 -8.89 -1.71
N HIS A 103 6.68 -8.44 -1.11
CA HIS A 103 6.66 -7.72 0.17
C HIS A 103 6.04 -8.61 1.23
N LEU A 104 6.81 -8.94 2.26
CA LEU A 104 6.36 -9.72 3.40
C LEU A 104 6.04 -8.78 4.57
N PRO A 105 4.98 -9.05 5.37
CA PRO A 105 4.73 -8.30 6.58
C PRO A 105 5.94 -8.37 7.52
N ASN A 106 6.58 -7.23 7.76
CA ASN A 106 7.72 -7.14 8.68
C ASN A 106 7.24 -7.40 10.12
N ASN A 107 7.60 -8.57 10.66
CA ASN A 107 7.34 -8.97 12.05
C ASN A 107 8.50 -8.62 12.99
N ASP A 108 9.31 -7.59 12.69
CA ASP A 108 10.52 -7.30 13.47
C ASP A 108 10.17 -7.06 14.96
N PRO A 109 10.60 -7.95 15.88
CA PRO A 109 10.32 -7.81 17.31
C PRO A 109 10.97 -6.57 17.93
N SER A 110 12.00 -6.00 17.29
CA SER A 110 12.62 -4.76 17.77
C SER A 110 11.72 -3.52 17.57
N ASN A 111 10.76 -3.59 16.65
CA ASN A 111 9.67 -2.62 16.58
C ASN A 111 8.53 -2.96 17.57
N GLN A 112 8.45 -4.19 18.08
CA GLN A 112 7.36 -4.62 18.99
C GLN A 112 7.48 -4.02 20.40
N GLU A 113 8.70 -3.73 20.90
CA GLU A 113 8.89 -3.03 22.18
C GLU A 113 8.34 -1.57 22.12
N ASP A 114 8.37 -0.94 20.95
CA ASP A 114 7.69 0.34 20.68
C ASP A 114 6.18 0.14 20.42
N THR A 115 5.76 -1.04 19.94
CA THR A 115 4.37 -1.32 19.56
C THR A 115 3.47 -1.63 20.77
N GLU A 116 3.98 -2.22 21.85
CA GLU A 116 3.17 -2.50 23.07
C GLU A 116 2.81 -1.22 23.86
N MET A 117 3.54 -0.11 23.67
CA MET A 117 3.20 1.20 24.24
C MET A 117 2.58 2.20 23.23
N ALA A 118 2.47 1.85 21.94
CA ALA A 118 1.94 2.70 20.89
C ALA A 118 0.59 2.22 20.33
N SER A 119 -0.41 2.04 21.20
CA SER A 119 -1.79 1.75 20.75
C SER A 119 -2.50 2.93 20.04
N ASP A 120 -1.81 4.06 19.87
CA ASP A 120 -2.19 5.15 18.99
C ASP A 120 -1.08 5.36 17.96
N ASN A 121 -1.25 4.83 16.74
CA ASN A 121 -0.49 5.31 15.57
C ASN A 121 -0.81 6.80 15.41
N SER A 122 0.03 7.65 16.00
CA SER A 122 -0.19 9.09 16.09
C SER A 122 0.21 9.84 14.82
N PHE A 123 0.63 9.12 13.76
CA PHE A 123 1.08 9.70 12.51
C PHE A 123 0.18 9.27 11.33
N ALA A 124 0.14 10.12 10.32
CA ALA A 124 -0.50 9.88 9.03
C ALA A 124 0.52 9.42 7.99
N LEU A 125 0.02 8.75 6.95
CA LEU A 125 0.76 8.47 5.73
C LEU A 125 0.22 9.31 4.57
N GLY A 126 1.12 9.84 3.76
CA GLY A 126 0.81 10.51 2.50
C GLY A 126 1.42 9.74 1.34
N PHE A 127 0.67 9.64 0.25
CA PHE A 127 1.07 8.95 -0.96
C PHE A 127 0.97 9.93 -2.13
N ILE A 128 2.01 9.98 -2.96
CA ILE A 128 1.98 10.68 -4.25
C ILE A 128 2.48 9.71 -5.30
N GLU A 129 1.57 9.24 -6.14
CA GLU A 129 1.83 8.31 -7.23
C GLU A 129 1.71 9.01 -8.57
N THR A 130 2.74 8.81 -9.39
CA THR A 130 2.84 9.45 -10.70
C THR A 130 3.26 8.42 -11.74
N GLN A 131 2.97 8.73 -13.00
CA GLN A 131 3.67 8.13 -14.12
C GLN A 131 4.76 9.09 -14.58
N GLY A 132 6.00 8.83 -14.12
CA GLY A 132 7.19 9.61 -14.45
C GLY A 132 8.05 9.96 -13.23
N PHE A 133 9.31 9.49 -13.23
CA PHE A 133 10.26 9.73 -12.13
C PHE A 133 10.55 11.22 -11.87
N THR A 134 10.72 12.02 -12.91
CA THR A 134 10.98 13.46 -12.74
C THR A 134 9.81 14.15 -12.04
N ALA A 135 8.58 13.73 -12.33
CA ALA A 135 7.38 14.28 -11.71
C ALA A 135 7.32 13.92 -10.21
N VAL A 136 7.54 12.65 -9.85
CA VAL A 136 7.53 12.24 -8.43
C VAL A 136 8.67 12.89 -7.64
N PHE A 137 9.86 13.05 -8.22
CA PHE A 137 11.00 13.69 -7.56
C PHE A 137 10.77 15.19 -7.33
N ASN A 138 10.11 15.87 -8.27
CA ASN A 138 9.70 17.25 -8.08
C ASN A 138 8.60 17.35 -7.01
N ALA A 139 7.59 16.47 -7.06
CA ALA A 139 6.50 16.45 -6.10
C ALA A 139 6.99 16.24 -4.67
N ILE A 140 7.90 15.28 -4.44
CA ILE A 140 8.43 15.00 -3.10
C ILE A 140 9.32 16.12 -2.56
N ASP A 141 10.11 16.78 -3.42
CA ASP A 141 10.90 17.96 -3.04
C ASP A 141 9.98 19.10 -2.58
N GLN A 142 8.88 19.33 -3.29
CA GLN A 142 7.90 20.38 -2.95
C GLN A 142 7.10 20.03 -1.69
N ALA A 143 6.70 18.76 -1.54
CA ALA A 143 6.02 18.25 -0.35
C ALA A 143 6.85 18.47 0.92
N CYS A 144 8.15 18.10 0.89
CA CYS A 144 9.06 18.28 2.02
C CYS A 144 9.39 19.75 2.33
N LYS A 145 9.28 20.66 1.35
CA LYS A 145 9.41 22.10 1.58
C LYS A 145 8.16 22.72 2.19
N ALA A 146 6.99 22.16 1.90
CA ALA A 146 5.71 22.71 2.34
C ALA A 146 5.38 22.38 3.80
N ALA A 147 5.82 21.23 4.31
CA ALA A 147 5.52 20.81 5.68
C ALA A 147 6.59 19.90 6.29
N ASN A 148 6.56 19.76 7.62
CA ASN A 148 7.46 18.88 8.35
C ASN A 148 7.00 17.41 8.22
N VAL A 149 7.53 16.71 7.22
CA VAL A 149 7.24 15.30 6.92
C VAL A 149 8.54 14.53 6.70
N GLU A 150 8.52 13.23 6.94
CA GLU A 150 9.63 12.31 6.68
C GLU A 150 9.30 11.44 5.47
N VAL A 151 10.25 11.29 4.54
CA VAL A 151 10.11 10.37 3.40
C VAL A 151 10.40 8.96 3.89
N ILE A 152 9.41 8.08 3.80
CA ILE A 152 9.56 6.64 4.09
C ILE A 152 10.40 5.99 3.01
N GLY A 153 9.95 6.12 1.76
CA GLY A 153 10.51 5.39 0.65
C GLY A 153 9.76 5.64 -0.65
N LYS A 154 10.10 4.83 -1.66
CA LYS A 154 9.43 4.84 -2.97
C LYS A 154 9.17 3.42 -3.44
N GLU A 155 8.09 3.24 -4.18
CA GLU A 155 7.71 1.96 -4.80
C GLU A 155 7.59 2.13 -6.32
N LYS A 156 8.11 1.18 -7.10
CA LYS A 156 8.01 1.16 -8.57
C LYS A 156 7.17 -0.04 -9.00
N LEU A 157 6.20 0.18 -9.88
CA LEU A 157 5.32 -0.91 -10.39
C LEU A 157 5.61 -1.34 -11.84
N GLY A 158 6.61 -0.72 -12.47
CA GLY A 158 6.80 -0.83 -13.93
C GLY A 158 5.97 0.19 -14.71
N GLY A 159 6.18 0.25 -16.03
CA GLY A 159 5.48 1.19 -16.93
C GLY A 159 5.59 2.68 -16.57
N GLY A 160 6.61 3.05 -15.77
CA GLY A 160 6.85 4.41 -15.29
C GLY A 160 6.07 4.80 -14.04
N TYR A 161 5.27 3.89 -13.46
CA TYR A 161 4.54 4.13 -12.22
C TYR A 161 5.50 4.11 -11.04
N VAL A 162 5.47 5.20 -10.27
CA VAL A 162 6.28 5.36 -9.08
C VAL A 162 5.50 6.13 -8.04
N THR A 163 5.50 5.60 -6.82
CA THR A 163 4.90 6.23 -5.64
C THR A 163 5.99 6.62 -4.66
N VAL A 164 5.86 7.79 -4.04
CA VAL A 164 6.59 8.16 -2.83
C VAL A 164 5.65 8.14 -1.63
N VAL A 165 6.14 7.65 -0.50
CA VAL A 165 5.40 7.59 0.76
C VAL A 165 6.06 8.51 1.77
N ILE A 166 5.26 9.33 2.45
CA ILE A 166 5.68 10.23 3.52
C ILE A 166 4.91 9.95 4.80
N LYS A 167 5.51 10.23 5.96
CA LYS A 167 4.84 10.20 7.26
C LYS A 167 4.99 11.53 8.02
N GLY A 168 4.06 11.77 8.95
CA GLY A 168 4.09 12.92 9.84
C GLY A 168 2.73 13.16 10.50
N ASP A 169 2.55 14.32 11.13
CA ASP A 169 1.24 14.70 11.66
C ASP A 169 0.20 14.85 10.53
N VAL A 170 -1.06 14.52 10.79
CA VAL A 170 -2.14 14.52 9.78
C VAL A 170 -2.22 15.85 9.01
N ALA A 171 -2.07 16.99 9.69
CA ALA A 171 -2.11 18.30 9.05
C ALA A 171 -0.89 18.56 8.17
N ALA A 172 0.31 18.16 8.62
CA ALA A 172 1.55 18.30 7.87
C ALA A 172 1.53 17.43 6.61
N VAL A 173 1.09 16.17 6.74
CA VAL A 173 0.98 15.23 5.62
C VAL A 173 -0.03 15.72 4.58
N LYS A 174 -1.19 16.23 4.99
CA LYS A 174 -2.17 16.82 4.06
C LYS A 174 -1.58 18.00 3.27
N ALA A 175 -0.93 18.93 3.96
CA ALA A 175 -0.30 20.08 3.31
C ALA A 175 0.83 19.66 2.36
N ALA A 176 1.64 18.67 2.75
CA ALA A 176 2.71 18.12 1.92
C ALA A 176 2.16 17.44 0.65
N VAL A 177 1.12 16.61 0.77
CA VAL A 177 0.50 15.93 -0.38
C VAL A 177 -0.13 16.95 -1.34
N GLU A 178 -0.89 17.93 -0.83
CA GLU A 178 -1.51 18.97 -1.66
C GLU A 178 -0.46 19.79 -2.43
N ALA A 179 0.64 20.17 -1.77
CA ALA A 179 1.73 20.91 -2.40
C ALA A 179 2.47 20.08 -3.46
N GLY A 180 2.72 18.80 -3.19
CA GLY A 180 3.39 17.90 -4.14
C GLY A 180 2.51 17.56 -5.34
N GLU A 181 1.22 17.30 -5.12
CA GLU A 181 0.23 16.99 -6.17
C GLU A 181 0.13 18.09 -7.22
N ALA A 182 0.06 19.36 -6.79
CA ALA A 182 -0.03 20.53 -7.66
C ALA A 182 1.15 20.71 -8.63
N GLU A 183 2.25 20.00 -8.41
CA GLU A 183 3.50 20.10 -9.14
C GLU A 183 3.70 18.96 -10.16
N VAL A 184 2.86 17.93 -10.11
CA VAL A 184 3.01 16.71 -10.94
C VAL A 184 2.72 16.98 -12.41
N GLU A 185 1.59 17.61 -12.74
CA GLU A 185 1.11 17.80 -14.12
C GLU A 185 2.06 18.62 -15.01
N LYS A 186 3.01 19.32 -14.40
CA LYS A 186 4.05 20.08 -15.12
C LYS A 186 5.09 19.17 -15.78
N LEU A 187 5.27 17.95 -15.28
CA LEU A 187 6.39 17.06 -15.60
C LEU A 187 5.98 15.61 -15.88
N GLY A 188 4.75 15.20 -15.54
CA GLY A 188 4.24 13.84 -15.75
C GLY A 188 2.75 13.75 -15.44
N ASN A 189 2.23 12.53 -15.31
CA ASN A 189 0.83 12.30 -15.00
C ASN A 189 0.66 11.97 -13.52
N LEU A 190 -0.29 12.61 -12.87
CA LEU A 190 -0.75 12.20 -11.54
C LEU A 190 -1.61 10.94 -11.69
N ILE A 191 -1.26 9.90 -10.94
CA ILE A 191 -2.04 8.65 -10.88
C ILE A 191 -2.93 8.67 -9.65
N ALA A 192 -2.36 8.99 -8.49
CA ALA A 192 -3.10 9.13 -7.24
C ALA A 192 -2.34 10.02 -6.25
N ALA A 193 -3.07 10.76 -5.43
CA ALA A 193 -2.56 11.45 -4.25
C ALA A 193 -3.55 11.21 -3.11
N TYR A 194 -3.07 10.70 -1.96
CA TYR A 194 -3.96 10.32 -0.87
C TYR A 194 -3.30 10.41 0.50
N VAL A 195 -4.12 10.61 1.54
CA VAL A 195 -3.68 10.64 2.94
C VAL A 195 -4.45 9.64 3.77
N ILE A 196 -3.75 8.72 4.43
CA ILE A 196 -4.30 7.91 5.51
C ILE A 196 -4.00 8.60 6.82
N ALA A 197 -5.03 9.16 7.47
CA ALA A 197 -4.85 9.92 8.71
C ALA A 197 -4.38 9.07 9.91
N ARG A 198 -4.72 7.78 9.92
CA ARG A 198 -4.34 6.82 10.96
C ARG A 198 -4.19 5.45 10.30
N PRO A 199 -3.00 5.07 9.82
CA PRO A 199 -2.80 3.82 9.10
C PRO A 199 -3.06 2.61 10.02
N SER A 200 -3.61 1.54 9.44
CA SER A 200 -3.61 0.23 10.10
C SER A 200 -2.18 -0.29 10.23
N ASP A 201 -1.91 -1.08 11.27
CA ASP A 201 -0.59 -1.70 11.46
C ASP A 201 -0.22 -2.61 10.28
N SER A 202 -1.21 -3.26 9.68
CA SER A 202 -1.08 -4.07 8.48
C SER A 202 -0.52 -3.33 7.27
N VAL A 203 -0.79 -2.02 7.13
CA VAL A 203 -0.16 -1.22 6.06
C VAL A 203 1.30 -0.95 6.39
N LEU A 204 1.61 -0.66 7.66
CA LEU A 204 2.97 -0.33 8.10
C LEU A 204 3.94 -1.49 7.90
N THR A 205 3.47 -2.73 8.00
CA THR A 205 4.29 -3.93 7.81
C THR A 205 4.67 -4.18 6.35
N LEU A 206 4.02 -3.51 5.39
CA LEU A 206 4.20 -3.67 3.95
C LEU A 206 4.70 -2.39 3.23
N LEU A 207 5.15 -1.39 3.98
CA LEU A 207 5.79 -0.20 3.41
C LEU A 207 7.24 -0.50 2.95
N PRO A 208 7.74 0.21 1.91
CA PRO A 208 9.11 0.09 1.43
C PRO A 208 10.15 0.70 2.38
#